data_AF-A0A0N5A4M7-F1
#
_entry.id   AF-A0A0N5A4M7-F1
#
_cell.length_a   1.000
_cell.length_b   1.000
_cell.length_c   1.000
_cell.angle_alpha   90.00
_cell.angle_beta   90.00
_cell.angle_gamma   90.00
#
_symmetry.space_group_name_H-M   'P 1'
#
loop_
_entity.id
_entity.type
_entity.pdbx_description
1 polymer ?
#
loop_
_entity_poly.entity_id
_entity_poly.type
_entity_poly.pdbx_seq_one_letter_code
_entity_poly.pdbx_strand_id
1 'polypeptide(L)'
;MLVEEKPDHHWLEKEIADKLACHVELAFEAGDLNLALTLISRLSTRIASYAEQLQFDVGMQELMTYKRIIEQAFSALNAVKDGETKKLTIGLADTWAALGCHLILETLRKMIIFEKELERFFNADEWNEKSLRRLPAFLQVELSFIIVRIDFEKDIEGRRLSKPKYVQQLTVQKLLKRYADILPAICHFLQEMVPEFARALTKFKMTEAATQVVLGCLHTHWKLPRRLEEIGELMTRYQRYAHYCEDCYAIPQIDTAAMSDKIIAARGDAIAMLGSGAMVGHVFEENHNDELPDHFGQIYFELAEAAISAIENNDVGSLSKILPMFLALAILASDSKFVDPSLNVEQEFRLHLISTSLNDISTILGFSILYGAYFDNSALPNYALKEFEKWIERAPDRQAYFKRILLLSNSHSFSMSASPRDLIRTKWKMSFENRAEHDGFGGQFGMGRAQQHPNRIVREFIRSHSDPSHLFLATQVVPHLELIDFEIDRQISELARSLQENDAEANHEDY
;
A
#
# COMPACT_ATOMS: atom_id res chain seq x y z
N MET A 1 -0.43 15.10 48.72
CA MET A 1 -0.07 15.05 47.29
C MET A 1 -0.17 16.46 46.75
N LEU A 2 0.97 17.12 46.51
CA LEU A 2 1.00 18.37 45.77
C LEU A 2 0.82 18.01 44.30
N VAL A 3 -0.25 18.51 43.67
CA VAL A 3 -0.43 18.39 42.22
C VAL A 3 0.59 19.33 41.60
N GLU A 4 1.59 18.78 40.93
CA GLU A 4 2.59 19.55 40.20
C GLU A 4 1.89 20.15 38.97
N GLU A 5 1.57 21.44 39.00
CA GLU A 5 1.00 22.15 37.85
C GLU A 5 2.03 22.20 36.72
N LYS A 6 1.83 21.37 35.69
CA LYS A 6 2.65 21.40 34.49
C LYS A 6 2.09 22.45 33.52
N PRO A 7 2.92 23.35 32.97
CA PRO A 7 2.46 24.32 31.98
C PRO A 7 2.00 23.59 30.70
N ASP A 8 0.77 23.87 30.27
CA ASP A 8 0.27 23.39 28.97
C ASP A 8 0.79 24.29 27.86
N HIS A 9 1.90 23.89 27.25
CA HIS A 9 2.52 24.64 26.16
C HIS A 9 1.70 24.64 24.86
N HIS A 10 0.60 23.87 24.80
CA HIS A 10 -0.26 23.75 23.62
C HIS A 10 -1.69 24.26 23.89
N TRP A 11 -1.91 25.04 24.95
CA TRP A 11 -3.25 25.49 25.35
C TRP A 11 -3.95 26.29 24.24
N LEU A 12 -3.22 27.15 23.52
CA LEU A 12 -3.78 27.99 22.46
C LEU A 12 -4.14 27.14 21.24
N GLU A 13 -3.26 26.21 20.86
CA GLU A 13 -3.48 25.25 19.78
C GLU A 13 -4.73 24.42 20.05
N LYS A 14 -4.91 23.94 21.29
CA LYS A 14 -6.10 23.20 21.72
C LYS A 14 -7.36 24.06 21.67
N GLU A 15 -7.33 25.28 22.20
CA GLU A 15 -8.51 26.16 22.18
C GLU A 15 -8.94 26.52 20.75
N ILE A 16 -7.97 26.72 19.84
CA ILE A 16 -8.26 26.95 18.43
C ILE A 16 -8.83 25.68 17.80
N ALA A 17 -8.23 24.51 18.05
CA ALA A 17 -8.72 23.24 17.53
C ALA A 17 -10.16 22.95 18.00
N ASP A 18 -10.47 23.20 19.27
CA ASP A 18 -11.81 23.02 19.82
C ASP A 18 -12.85 23.94 19.17
N LYS A 19 -12.51 25.21 18.92
CA LYS A 19 -13.40 26.14 18.20
C LYS A 19 -13.62 25.72 16.75
N LEU A 20 -12.57 25.28 16.06
CA LEU A 20 -12.67 24.78 14.69
C LEU A 20 -13.49 23.48 14.61
N ALA A 21 -13.31 22.59 15.57
CA ALA A 21 -14.10 21.37 15.72
C ALA A 21 -15.59 21.70 15.91
N CYS A 22 -15.92 22.66 16.78
CA CYS A 22 -17.28 23.15 16.98
C CYS A 22 -17.90 23.70 15.69
N HIS A 23 -17.15 24.43 14.86
CA HIS A 23 -17.66 24.90 13.56
C HIS A 23 -17.99 23.75 12.60
N VAL A 24 -17.21 22.66 12.64
CA VAL A 24 -17.50 21.46 11.83
C VAL A 24 -18.70 20.71 12.39
N GLU A 25 -18.81 20.55 13.71
CA GLU A 25 -20.00 19.96 14.36
C GLU A 25 -21.27 20.74 13.97
N LEU A 26 -21.25 22.08 14.06
CA LEU A 26 -22.37 22.94 13.65
C LEU A 26 -22.73 22.81 12.16
N ALA A 27 -21.73 22.63 11.28
CA ALA A 27 -21.99 22.38 9.86
C ALA A 27 -22.72 21.05 9.64
N PHE A 28 -22.34 20.00 10.36
CA PHE A 28 -23.05 18.72 10.35
C PHE A 28 -24.46 18.82 10.94
N GLU A 29 -24.64 19.52 12.06
CA GLU A 29 -25.96 19.75 12.68
C GLU A 29 -26.91 20.52 11.75
N ALA A 30 -26.38 21.47 10.97
CA ALA A 30 -27.13 22.20 9.95
C ALA A 30 -27.42 21.37 8.68
N GLY A 31 -26.82 20.17 8.55
CA GLY A 31 -26.92 19.32 7.36
C GLY A 31 -26.10 19.80 6.16
N ASP A 32 -25.20 20.77 6.34
CA ASP A 32 -24.36 21.31 5.26
C ASP A 32 -23.04 20.53 5.14
N LEU A 33 -23.11 19.38 4.47
CA LEU A 33 -21.97 18.51 4.24
C LEU A 33 -20.87 19.16 3.38
N ASN A 34 -21.23 20.10 2.49
CA ASN A 34 -20.27 20.79 1.65
C ASN A 34 -19.45 21.81 2.45
N LEU A 35 -20.10 22.53 3.36
CA LEU A 35 -19.40 23.37 4.33
C LEU A 35 -18.49 22.53 5.23
N ALA A 36 -18.98 21.40 5.76
CA ALA A 36 -18.17 20.51 6.58
C ALA A 36 -16.91 20.03 5.83
N LEU A 37 -17.07 19.59 4.56
CA LEU A 37 -15.96 19.18 3.70
C LEU A 37 -14.96 20.31 3.48
N THR A 38 -15.45 21.51 3.19
CA THR A 38 -14.61 22.70 2.99
C THR A 38 -13.82 23.05 4.25
N LEU A 39 -14.44 23.00 5.42
CA LEU A 39 -13.80 23.30 6.71
C LEU A 39 -12.72 22.27 7.04
N ILE A 40 -13.02 20.97 6.88
CA ILE A 40 -12.04 19.89 7.11
C ILE A 40 -10.89 19.99 6.10
N SER A 41 -11.17 20.28 4.83
CA SER A 41 -10.12 20.41 3.80
C SER A 41 -9.11 21.52 4.11
N ARG A 42 -9.53 22.60 4.79
CA ARG A 42 -8.63 23.70 5.20
C ARG A 42 -7.62 23.30 6.27
N LEU A 43 -7.85 22.19 6.98
CA LEU A 43 -6.91 21.64 7.96
C LEU A 43 -5.59 21.19 7.34
N SER A 44 -5.57 20.93 6.02
CA SER A 44 -4.34 20.58 5.28
C SER A 44 -3.19 21.57 5.54
N THR A 45 -3.50 22.87 5.61
CA THR A 45 -2.52 23.92 5.90
C THR A 45 -1.95 23.81 7.32
N ARG A 46 -2.80 23.53 8.32
CA ARG A 46 -2.39 23.32 9.73
C ARG A 46 -1.57 22.05 9.88
N ILE A 47 -1.94 20.97 9.20
CA ILE A 47 -1.20 19.72 9.20
C ILE A 47 0.22 19.90 8.68
N ALA A 48 0.40 20.68 7.60
CA ALA A 48 1.73 21.02 7.11
C ALA A 48 2.55 21.78 8.16
N SER A 49 1.95 22.74 8.86
CA SER A 49 2.61 23.48 9.95
C SER A 49 2.98 22.58 11.14
N TYR A 50 2.10 21.65 11.53
CA TYR A 50 2.41 20.68 12.59
C TYR A 50 3.56 19.75 12.21
N ALA A 51 3.58 19.26 10.97
CA ALA A 51 4.67 18.44 10.45
C ALA A 51 6.00 19.21 10.45
N GLU A 52 6.00 20.47 10.01
CA GLU A 52 7.20 21.32 9.98
C GLU A 52 7.79 21.56 11.38
N GLN A 53 6.93 21.69 12.39
CA GLN A 53 7.33 21.90 13.78
C GLN A 53 7.51 20.59 14.58
N LEU A 54 7.36 19.42 13.94
CA LEU A 54 7.41 18.10 14.60
C LEU A 54 6.38 17.96 15.76
N GLN A 55 5.23 18.64 15.62
CA GLN A 55 4.07 18.60 16.52
C GLN A 55 3.06 17.53 16.05
N PHE A 56 3.55 16.33 15.77
CA PHE A 56 2.75 15.23 15.24
C PHE A 56 1.61 14.81 16.19
N ASP A 57 1.86 14.83 17.50
CA ASP A 57 0.87 14.52 18.54
C ASP A 57 -0.32 15.48 18.53
N VAL A 58 -0.07 16.79 18.42
CA VAL A 58 -1.13 17.81 18.33
C VAL A 58 -1.95 17.60 17.05
N GLY A 59 -1.27 17.42 15.91
CA GLY A 59 -1.94 17.13 14.64
C GLY A 59 -2.77 15.86 14.68
N MET A 60 -2.27 14.80 15.33
CA MET A 60 -2.98 13.53 15.45
C MET A 60 -4.18 13.62 16.40
N GLN A 61 -4.07 14.36 17.50
CA GLN A 61 -5.20 14.63 18.41
C GLN A 61 -6.33 15.37 17.68
N GLU A 62 -5.98 16.39 16.89
CA GLU A 62 -6.94 17.13 16.08
C GLU A 62 -7.63 16.19 15.06
N LEU A 63 -6.89 15.30 14.40
CA LEU A 63 -7.45 14.28 13.50
C LEU A 63 -8.36 13.26 14.20
N MET A 64 -8.03 12.85 15.43
CA MET A 64 -8.89 11.97 16.24
C MET A 64 -10.21 12.66 16.58
N THR A 65 -10.18 13.95 16.93
CA THR A 65 -11.39 14.74 17.18
C THR A 65 -12.27 14.81 15.94
N TYR A 66 -11.69 15.09 14.77
CA TYR A 66 -12.45 15.10 13.51
C TYR A 66 -12.99 13.73 13.12
N LYS A 67 -12.23 12.64 13.34
CA LYS A 67 -12.74 11.26 13.16
C LYS A 67 -14.02 11.06 13.95
N ARG A 68 -14.00 11.38 15.25
CA ARG A 68 -15.16 11.24 16.15
C ARG A 68 -16.37 12.05 15.65
N ILE A 69 -16.16 13.30 15.23
CA ILE A 69 -17.22 14.18 14.73
C ILE A 69 -17.86 13.58 13.46
N ILE A 70 -17.03 13.14 12.52
CA ILE A 70 -17.50 12.52 11.27
C ILE A 70 -18.28 11.23 11.57
N GLU A 71 -17.76 10.35 12.43
CA GLU A 71 -18.44 9.11 12.82
C GLU A 71 -19.80 9.38 13.49
N GLN A 72 -19.88 10.37 14.38
CA GLN A 72 -21.12 10.76 15.02
C GLN A 72 -22.14 11.30 14.00
N ALA A 73 -21.71 12.21 13.13
CA ALA A 73 -22.57 12.76 12.07
C ALA A 73 -23.07 11.65 11.14
N PHE A 74 -22.19 10.78 10.67
CA PHE A 74 -22.53 9.69 9.76
C PHE A 74 -23.43 8.65 10.40
N SER A 75 -23.28 8.39 11.70
CA SER A 75 -24.21 7.50 12.42
C SER A 75 -25.63 8.03 12.50
N ALA A 76 -25.79 9.37 12.48
CA ALA A 76 -27.09 10.04 12.49
C ALA A 76 -27.70 10.17 11.09
N LEU A 77 -26.88 10.16 10.03
CA LEU A 77 -27.34 10.07 8.65
C LEU A 77 -27.91 8.67 8.37
N ASN A 78 -29.21 8.59 8.07
CA ASN A 78 -29.80 7.39 7.50
C ASN A 78 -29.15 7.06 6.15
N ALA A 79 -29.24 5.79 5.72
CA ALA A 79 -28.63 5.29 4.48
C ALA A 79 -28.80 6.26 3.30
N VAL A 80 -27.68 6.79 2.83
CA VAL A 80 -27.61 7.87 1.85
C VAL A 80 -28.05 7.35 0.48
N LYS A 81 -29.20 7.82 -0.01
CA LYS A 81 -29.75 7.45 -1.32
C LYS A 81 -29.48 8.49 -2.42
N ASP A 82 -29.19 9.73 -2.03
CA ASP A 82 -28.95 10.84 -2.94
C ASP A 82 -27.49 10.86 -3.45
N GLY A 83 -27.30 11.10 -4.74
CA GLY A 83 -25.99 11.01 -5.41
C GLY A 83 -25.00 12.07 -4.95
N GLU A 84 -25.47 13.31 -4.76
CA GLU A 84 -24.64 14.42 -4.25
C GLU A 84 -24.23 14.17 -2.79
N THR A 85 -25.19 13.74 -1.97
CA THR A 85 -24.91 13.38 -0.57
C THR A 85 -23.89 12.22 -0.48
N LYS A 86 -23.96 11.22 -1.37
CA LYS A 86 -22.96 10.14 -1.45
C LYS A 86 -21.57 10.68 -1.78
N LYS A 87 -21.46 11.53 -2.80
CA LYS A 87 -20.19 12.15 -3.23
C LYS A 87 -19.54 12.94 -2.09
N LEU A 88 -20.32 13.73 -1.37
CA LEU A 88 -19.84 14.50 -0.21
C LEU A 88 -19.41 13.58 0.95
N THR A 89 -20.14 12.50 1.21
CA THR A 89 -19.80 11.52 2.24
C THR A 89 -18.47 10.82 1.94
N ILE A 90 -18.27 10.40 0.68
CA ILE A 90 -17.01 9.82 0.21
C ILE A 90 -15.88 10.85 0.34
N GLY A 91 -16.10 12.07 -0.14
CA GLY A 91 -15.11 13.15 -0.06
C GLY A 91 -14.69 13.49 1.36
N LEU A 92 -15.63 13.50 2.32
CA LEU A 92 -15.34 13.72 3.74
C LEU A 92 -14.45 12.62 4.34
N ALA A 93 -14.80 11.36 4.08
CA ALA A 93 -14.05 10.21 4.57
C ALA A 93 -12.64 10.16 3.96
N ASP A 94 -12.54 10.36 2.64
CA ASP A 94 -11.28 10.43 1.91
C ASP A 94 -10.39 11.58 2.41
N THR A 95 -10.97 12.77 2.59
CA THR A 95 -10.23 13.93 3.08
C THR A 95 -9.63 13.67 4.46
N TRP A 96 -10.39 13.07 5.38
CA TRP A 96 -9.85 12.70 6.70
C TRP A 96 -8.66 11.75 6.60
N ALA A 97 -8.77 10.70 5.78
CA ALA A 97 -7.70 9.72 5.56
C ALA A 97 -6.47 10.37 4.91
N ALA A 98 -6.68 11.21 3.90
CA ALA A 98 -5.64 11.95 3.18
C ALA A 98 -4.90 12.92 4.10
N LEU A 99 -5.60 13.61 4.99
CA LEU A 99 -5.01 14.52 5.98
C LEU A 99 -4.06 13.77 6.94
N GLY A 100 -4.46 12.60 7.43
CA GLY A 100 -3.60 11.76 8.27
C GLY A 100 -2.37 11.22 7.52
N CYS A 101 -2.56 10.72 6.30
CA CYS A 101 -1.46 10.33 5.40
C CYS A 101 -0.49 11.48 5.13
N HIS A 102 -0.99 12.68 4.90
CA HIS A 102 -0.19 13.87 4.64
C HIS A 102 0.64 14.27 5.87
N LEU A 103 0.03 14.27 7.07
CA LEU A 103 0.73 14.53 8.33
C LEU A 103 1.92 13.57 8.50
N ILE A 104 1.70 12.28 8.26
CA ILE A 104 2.74 11.25 8.35
C ILE A 104 3.89 11.53 7.37
N LEU A 105 3.57 11.69 6.08
CA LEU A 105 4.59 11.82 5.04
C LEU A 105 5.42 13.11 5.20
N GLU A 106 4.78 14.23 5.52
CA GLU A 106 5.49 15.49 5.73
C GLU A 106 6.29 15.49 7.04
N THR A 107 5.82 14.80 8.08
CA THR A 107 6.59 14.67 9.33
C THR A 107 7.87 13.86 9.09
N LEU A 108 7.77 12.71 8.42
CA LEU A 108 8.96 11.90 8.08
C LEU A 108 9.93 12.66 7.17
N ARG A 109 9.39 13.40 6.19
CA ARG A 109 10.19 14.27 5.35
C ARG A 109 10.92 15.34 6.17
N LYS A 110 10.24 15.99 7.12
CA LYS A 110 10.86 16.97 8.01
C LYS A 110 11.95 16.34 8.86
N MET A 111 11.75 15.12 9.39
CA MET A 111 12.79 14.42 10.16
C MET A 111 14.10 14.26 9.35
N ILE A 112 14.01 13.89 8.07
CA ILE A 112 15.15 13.73 7.17
C ILE A 112 15.83 15.08 6.88
N ILE A 113 15.06 16.11 6.57
CA ILE A 113 15.61 17.44 6.23
C ILE A 113 16.23 18.13 7.45
N PHE A 114 15.64 17.93 8.63
CA PHE A 114 16.05 18.59 9.87
C PHE A 114 17.48 18.23 10.30
N GLU A 115 18.02 17.09 9.88
CA GLU A 115 19.43 16.73 10.11
C GLU A 115 20.40 17.84 9.65
N LYS A 116 20.19 18.37 8.44
CA LYS A 116 21.05 19.41 7.85
C LYS A 116 20.85 20.76 8.53
N GLU A 117 19.62 21.06 8.95
CA GLU A 117 19.31 22.27 9.72
C GLU A 117 20.02 22.23 11.08
N LEU A 118 19.98 21.07 11.74
CA LEU A 118 20.61 20.86 13.03
C LEU A 118 22.15 20.89 12.94
N GLU A 119 22.73 20.31 11.89
CA GLU A 119 24.18 20.38 11.65
C GLU A 119 24.66 21.83 11.47
N ARG A 120 23.91 22.65 10.71
CA ARG A 120 24.22 24.09 10.58
C ARG A 120 24.11 24.82 11.91
N PHE A 121 23.10 24.49 12.72
CA PHE A 121 22.94 25.06 14.06
C PHE A 121 24.11 24.70 14.97
N PHE A 122 24.54 23.43 14.96
CA PHE A 122 25.70 22.96 15.74
C PHE A 122 27.03 23.58 15.30
N ASN A 123 27.21 23.85 14.00
CA ASN A 123 28.40 24.51 13.49
C ASN A 123 28.48 26.00 13.86
N ALA A 124 27.33 26.66 14.00
CA ALA A 124 27.29 28.05 14.48
C ALA A 124 27.62 28.14 15.98
N ASP A 125 27.21 27.15 16.78
CA ASP A 125 27.41 27.07 18.25
C ASP A 125 26.96 28.34 19.02
N GLU A 126 25.97 29.05 18.46
CA GLU A 126 25.35 30.22 19.07
C GLU A 126 24.18 29.79 19.98
N TRP A 127 24.36 29.88 21.29
CA TRP A 127 23.34 29.54 22.28
C TRP A 127 22.79 30.81 22.94
N ASN A 128 21.71 31.36 22.38
CA ASN A 128 20.95 32.49 22.91
C ASN A 128 19.47 32.37 22.52
N GLU A 129 18.61 33.23 23.07
CA GLU A 129 17.17 33.15 22.78
C GLU A 129 16.82 33.30 21.29
N LYS A 130 17.57 34.13 20.55
CA LYS A 130 17.30 34.38 19.12
C LYS A 130 17.66 33.19 18.25
N SER A 131 18.77 32.51 18.54
CA SER A 131 19.19 31.32 17.81
C SER A 131 18.27 30.14 18.12
N LEU A 132 17.83 29.99 19.38
CA LEU A 132 16.93 28.92 19.79
C LEU A 132 15.57 28.98 19.09
N ARG A 133 15.07 30.20 18.80
CA ARG A 133 13.83 30.40 18.01
C ARG A 133 13.87 29.81 16.59
N ARG A 134 15.04 29.44 16.08
CA ARG A 134 15.19 28.77 14.78
C ARG A 134 14.95 27.25 14.85
N LEU A 135 14.92 26.67 16.06
CA LEU A 135 14.61 25.26 16.28
C LEU A 135 13.10 25.04 16.44
N PRO A 136 12.59 23.82 16.21
CA PRO A 136 11.22 23.45 16.53
C PRO A 136 10.83 23.78 17.98
N ALA A 137 9.57 24.18 18.18
CA ALA A 137 9.07 24.69 19.47
C ALA A 137 9.38 23.76 20.67
N PHE A 138 9.26 22.44 20.50
CA PHE A 138 9.56 21.49 21.57
C PHE A 138 11.03 21.53 22.02
N LEU A 139 11.98 21.72 21.09
CA LEU A 139 13.40 21.88 21.42
C LEU A 139 13.66 23.22 22.10
N GLN A 140 12.89 24.26 21.78
CA GLN A 140 13.01 25.55 22.47
C GLN A 140 12.69 25.40 23.95
N VAL A 141 11.62 24.67 24.27
CA VAL A 141 11.22 24.40 25.67
C VAL A 141 12.28 23.54 26.36
N GLU A 142 12.64 22.39 25.76
CA GLU A 142 13.56 21.41 26.34
C GLU A 142 15.00 21.91 26.49
N LEU A 143 15.44 22.88 25.68
CA LEU A 143 16.81 23.42 25.71
C LEU A 143 16.91 24.82 26.32
N SER A 144 15.79 25.45 26.69
CA SER A 144 15.75 26.81 27.27
C SER A 144 16.68 26.97 28.48
N PHE A 145 16.72 25.97 29.35
CA PHE A 145 17.56 25.98 30.55
C PHE A 145 19.06 26.01 30.24
N ILE A 146 19.48 25.57 29.04
CA ILE A 146 20.90 25.54 28.64
C ILE A 146 21.41 26.96 28.45
N ILE A 147 20.59 27.86 27.90
CA ILE A 147 20.93 29.28 27.75
C ILE A 147 21.20 29.87 29.14
N VAL A 148 20.27 29.67 30.07
CA VAL A 148 20.40 30.16 31.46
C VAL A 148 21.68 29.65 32.11
N ARG A 149 22.04 28.37 31.89
CA ARG A 149 23.28 27.80 32.44
C ARG A 149 24.54 28.38 31.78
N ILE A 150 24.55 28.56 30.46
CA ILE A 150 25.70 29.14 29.75
C ILE A 150 25.91 30.60 30.15
N ASP A 151 24.83 31.37 30.33
CA ASP A 151 24.92 32.76 30.77
C ASP A 151 25.41 32.84 32.23
N PHE A 152 24.90 31.98 33.11
CA PHE A 152 25.42 31.84 34.47
C PHE A 152 26.92 31.50 34.52
N GLU A 153 27.39 30.57 33.67
CA GLU A 153 28.82 30.25 33.55
C GLU A 153 29.64 31.48 33.15
N LYS A 154 29.15 32.27 32.17
CA LYS A 154 29.84 33.49 31.74
C LYS A 154 29.84 34.57 32.83
N ASP A 155 28.75 34.71 33.57
CA ASP A 155 28.61 35.72 34.62
C ASP A 155 29.53 35.45 35.82
N ILE A 156 29.72 34.18 36.20
CA ILE A 156 30.56 33.79 37.34
C ILE A 156 32.03 33.56 36.94
N GLU A 157 32.26 32.80 35.88
CA GLU A 157 33.59 32.31 35.50
C GLU A 157 34.23 33.14 34.37
N GLY A 158 33.51 34.13 33.83
CA GLY A 158 33.95 34.97 32.71
C GLY A 158 34.03 34.24 31.36
N ARG A 159 33.69 32.95 31.31
CA ARG A 159 33.76 32.11 30.11
C ARG A 159 32.79 30.93 30.18
N ARG A 160 32.38 30.42 29.01
CA ARG A 160 31.63 29.16 28.90
C ARG A 160 32.53 27.97 29.27
N LEU A 161 32.06 27.13 30.20
CA LEU A 161 32.70 25.88 30.59
C LEU A 161 32.08 24.67 29.90
N SER A 162 30.77 24.74 29.63
CA SER A 162 30.01 23.69 28.94
C SER A 162 30.56 23.42 27.54
N LYS A 163 31.06 22.19 27.31
CA LYS A 163 31.62 21.78 26.01
C LYS A 163 30.52 21.69 24.92
N PRO A 164 30.79 22.11 23.68
CA PRO A 164 29.80 22.01 22.58
C PRO A 164 29.27 20.59 22.37
N LYS A 165 30.15 19.59 22.47
CA LYS A 165 29.81 18.15 22.37
C LYS A 165 28.71 17.71 23.34
N TYR A 166 28.74 18.22 24.58
CA TYR A 166 27.72 17.91 25.58
C TYR A 166 26.34 18.44 25.17
N VAL A 167 26.29 19.69 24.72
CA VAL A 167 25.04 20.34 24.32
C VAL A 167 24.47 19.71 23.03
N GLN A 168 25.35 19.33 22.09
CA GLN A 168 24.98 18.59 20.89
C GLN A 168 24.35 17.23 21.22
N GLN A 169 24.98 16.44 22.10
CA GLN A 169 24.43 15.16 22.53
C GLN A 169 23.07 15.33 23.20
N LEU A 170 22.93 16.30 24.11
CA LEU A 170 21.65 16.55 24.79
C LEU A 170 20.55 16.94 23.81
N THR A 171 20.86 17.78 22.82
CA THR A 171 19.91 18.18 21.78
C THR A 171 19.45 16.99 20.95
N VAL A 172 20.39 16.16 20.49
CA VAL A 172 20.10 14.93 19.73
C VAL A 172 19.31 13.94 20.59
N GLN A 173 19.64 13.80 21.87
CA GLN A 173 18.90 12.93 22.78
C GLN A 173 17.43 13.36 22.89
N LYS A 174 17.14 14.65 23.04
CA LYS A 174 15.77 15.18 23.11
C LYS A 174 15.02 15.01 21.80
N LEU A 175 15.69 15.25 20.67
CA LEU A 175 15.14 15.01 19.34
C LEU A 175 14.77 13.53 19.13
N LEU A 176 15.67 12.61 19.47
CA LEU A 176 15.46 11.19 19.26
C LEU A 176 14.43 10.60 20.22
N LYS A 177 14.30 11.13 21.44
CA LYS A 177 13.16 10.82 22.31
C LYS A 177 11.84 11.20 21.64
N ARG A 178 11.77 12.39 21.05
CA ARG A 178 10.60 12.83 20.31
C ARG A 178 10.29 11.94 19.10
N TYR A 179 11.31 11.52 18.34
CA TYR A 179 11.11 10.58 17.22
C TYR A 179 10.62 9.21 17.69
N ALA A 180 11.11 8.73 18.84
CA ALA A 180 10.68 7.49 19.45
C ALA A 180 9.19 7.51 19.87
N ASP A 181 8.62 8.68 20.14
CA ASP A 181 7.18 8.84 20.39
C ASP A 181 6.37 8.93 19.07
N ILE A 182 6.90 9.63 18.07
CA ILE A 182 6.19 9.88 16.80
C ILE A 182 6.07 8.62 15.94
N LEU A 183 7.15 7.85 15.78
CA LEU A 183 7.18 6.73 14.83
C LEU A 183 6.19 5.60 15.18
N PRO A 184 6.02 5.20 16.46
CA PRO A 184 4.95 4.29 16.86
C PRO A 184 3.56 4.85 16.59
N ALA A 185 3.34 6.15 16.81
CA ALA A 185 2.04 6.79 16.55
C ALA A 185 1.69 6.82 15.05
N ILE A 186 2.70 6.94 14.17
CA ILE A 186 2.54 6.76 12.71
C ILE A 186 2.04 5.34 12.39
N CYS A 187 2.67 4.32 13.01
CA CYS A 187 2.26 2.92 12.80
C CYS A 187 0.83 2.68 13.27
N HIS A 188 0.48 3.19 14.46
CA HIS A 188 -0.85 3.06 15.05
C HIS A 188 -1.95 3.67 14.15
N PHE A 189 -1.71 4.82 13.50
CA PHE A 189 -2.70 5.42 12.59
C PHE A 189 -3.11 4.46 11.46
N LEU A 190 -2.13 3.83 10.80
CA LEU A 190 -2.40 2.93 9.69
C LEU A 190 -2.88 1.54 10.12
N GLN A 191 -2.36 1.03 11.25
CA GLN A 191 -2.69 -0.30 11.76
C GLN A 191 -4.04 -0.37 12.45
N GLU A 192 -4.45 0.70 13.12
CA GLU A 192 -5.63 0.69 13.99
C GLU A 192 -6.65 1.73 13.54
N MET A 193 -6.25 3.01 13.48
CA MET A 193 -7.22 4.10 13.29
C MET A 193 -7.94 4.04 11.93
N VAL A 194 -7.21 3.77 10.84
CA VAL A 194 -7.76 3.66 9.48
C VAL A 194 -8.70 2.44 9.35
N PRO A 195 -8.29 1.21 9.72
CA PRO A 195 -9.18 0.05 9.72
C PRO A 195 -10.40 0.19 10.64
N GLU A 196 -10.26 0.83 11.80
CA GLU A 196 -11.41 1.14 12.67
C GLU A 196 -12.41 2.06 11.99
N PHE A 197 -11.93 3.13 11.36
CA PHE A 197 -12.80 4.07 10.66
C PHE A 197 -13.52 3.40 9.49
N ALA A 198 -12.80 2.62 8.66
CA ALA A 198 -13.40 1.86 7.56
C ALA A 198 -14.48 0.85 8.06
N ARG A 199 -14.24 0.19 9.20
CA ARG A 199 -15.23 -0.69 9.83
C ARG A 199 -16.45 0.06 10.35
N ALA A 200 -16.26 1.25 10.93
CA ALA A 200 -17.36 2.11 11.36
C ALA A 200 -18.24 2.53 10.16
N LEU A 201 -17.62 2.98 9.07
CA LEU A 201 -18.33 3.34 7.83
C LEU A 201 -19.11 2.15 7.24
N THR A 202 -18.52 0.97 7.20
CA THR A 202 -19.20 -0.26 6.78
C THR A 202 -20.42 -0.55 7.67
N LYS A 203 -20.32 -0.37 9.00
CA LYS A 203 -21.44 -0.54 9.94
C LYS A 203 -22.56 0.47 9.67
N PHE A 204 -22.23 1.69 9.26
CA PHE A 204 -23.20 2.72 8.87
C PHE A 204 -23.78 2.52 7.45
N LYS A 205 -23.43 1.40 6.78
CA LYS A 205 -23.81 1.10 5.39
C LYS A 205 -23.29 2.13 4.37
N MET A 206 -22.15 2.75 4.68
CA MET A 206 -21.44 3.69 3.81
C MET A 206 -20.24 2.98 3.16
N THR A 207 -20.52 1.92 2.40
CA THR A 207 -19.50 1.03 1.86
C THR A 207 -18.60 1.70 0.82
N GLU A 208 -19.13 2.61 0.00
CA GLU A 208 -18.31 3.34 -0.96
C GLU A 208 -17.26 4.21 -0.25
N ALA A 209 -17.66 4.91 0.82
CA ALA A 209 -16.75 5.72 1.63
C ALA A 209 -15.71 4.88 2.38
N ALA A 210 -16.12 3.72 2.92
CA ALA A 210 -15.22 2.77 3.57
C ALA A 210 -14.12 2.28 2.61
N THR A 211 -14.52 1.90 1.39
CA THR A 211 -13.60 1.49 0.33
C THR A 211 -12.63 2.61 -0.04
N GLN A 212 -13.12 3.83 -0.23
CA GLN A 212 -12.28 4.96 -0.60
C GLN A 212 -11.22 5.27 0.46
N VAL A 213 -11.56 5.20 1.75
CA VAL A 213 -10.60 5.38 2.85
C VAL A 213 -9.46 4.37 2.77
N VAL A 214 -9.77 3.10 2.55
CA VAL A 214 -8.75 2.05 2.45
C VAL A 214 -7.86 2.27 1.23
N LEU A 215 -8.47 2.51 0.06
CA LEU A 215 -7.75 2.77 -1.19
C LEU A 215 -6.84 3.99 -1.10
N GLY A 216 -7.35 5.11 -0.55
CA GLY A 216 -6.59 6.35 -0.38
C GLY A 216 -5.36 6.21 0.53
N CYS A 217 -5.39 5.27 1.48
CA CYS A 217 -4.27 4.99 2.38
C CYS A 217 -3.25 3.98 1.82
N LEU A 218 -3.58 3.15 0.81
CA LEU A 218 -2.68 2.09 0.33
C LEU A 218 -1.34 2.62 -0.19
N HIS A 219 -1.36 3.77 -0.86
CA HIS A 219 -0.14 4.38 -1.37
C HIS A 219 0.81 4.84 -0.25
N THR A 220 0.27 5.27 0.88
CA THR A 220 1.07 5.60 2.07
C THR A 220 1.70 4.34 2.65
N HIS A 221 0.92 3.25 2.78
CA HIS A 221 1.46 1.96 3.20
C HIS A 221 2.63 1.49 2.34
N TRP A 222 2.55 1.72 1.02
CA TRP A 222 3.63 1.37 0.09
C TRP A 222 4.90 2.22 0.28
N LYS A 223 4.74 3.52 0.54
CA LYS A 223 5.89 4.46 0.65
C LYS A 223 6.64 4.36 1.98
N LEU A 224 5.96 3.98 3.05
CA LEU A 224 6.50 4.08 4.41
C LEU A 224 7.67 3.14 4.72
N PRO A 225 7.70 1.87 4.30
CA PRO A 225 8.83 0.97 4.56
C PRO A 225 10.18 1.58 4.16
N ARG A 226 10.27 2.12 2.94
CA ARG A 226 11.46 2.81 2.45
C ARG A 226 11.80 4.07 3.27
N ARG A 227 10.80 4.84 3.69
CA ARG A 227 11.03 6.01 4.55
C ARG A 227 11.54 5.60 5.93
N LEU A 228 11.06 4.50 6.50
CA LEU A 228 11.54 3.99 7.78
C LEU A 228 12.99 3.48 7.68
N GLU A 229 13.38 2.89 6.55
CA GLU A 229 14.77 2.55 6.25
C GLU A 229 15.67 3.82 6.23
N GLU A 230 15.27 4.86 5.48
CA GLU A 230 15.97 6.15 5.44
C GLU A 230 16.10 6.78 6.84
N ILE A 231 15.07 6.64 7.68
CA ILE A 231 15.09 7.07 9.08
C ILE A 231 16.04 6.20 9.93
N GLY A 232 16.11 4.89 9.70
CA GLY A 232 17.08 4.01 10.38
C GLY A 232 18.53 4.40 10.08
N GLU A 233 18.83 4.75 8.83
CA GLU A 233 20.13 5.30 8.45
C GLU A 233 20.39 6.65 9.15
N LEU A 234 19.39 7.52 9.24
CA LEU A 234 19.46 8.78 9.97
C LEU A 234 19.78 8.56 11.46
N MET A 235 19.13 7.60 12.11
CA MET A 235 19.42 7.23 13.50
C MET A 235 20.87 6.80 13.68
N THR A 236 21.39 6.01 12.73
CA THR A 236 22.79 5.58 12.73
C THR A 236 23.74 6.77 12.61
N ARG A 237 23.43 7.76 11.77
CA ARG A 237 24.25 8.98 11.64
C ARG A 237 24.24 9.83 12.91
N TYR A 238 23.12 9.88 13.63
CA TYR A 238 23.05 10.61 14.91
C TYR A 238 23.93 10.00 16.02
N GLN A 239 24.34 8.73 15.91
CA GLN A 239 25.28 8.12 16.85
C GLN A 239 26.64 8.84 16.89
N ARG A 240 27.00 9.63 15.86
CA ARG A 240 28.22 10.47 15.89
C ARG A 240 28.24 11.47 17.04
N TYR A 241 27.08 11.81 17.61
CA TYR A 241 26.93 12.73 18.74
C TYR A 241 26.85 12.02 20.11
N ALA A 242 26.96 10.68 20.16
CA ALA A 242 27.03 9.92 21.41
C ALA A 242 28.46 10.00 21.99
N HIS A 243 28.74 11.07 22.75
CA HIS A 243 30.06 11.33 23.34
C HIS A 243 30.20 10.84 24.79
N TYR A 244 29.08 10.81 25.51
CA TYR A 244 28.96 10.48 26.92
C TYR A 244 28.15 9.19 27.07
N CYS A 245 28.68 8.24 27.84
CA CYS A 245 28.12 6.89 27.99
C CYS A 245 27.27 6.71 29.26
N GLU A 246 27.11 7.74 30.10
CA GLU A 246 26.25 7.63 31.27
C GLU A 246 24.77 7.47 30.85
N ASP A 247 24.02 6.66 31.60
CA ASP A 247 22.62 6.33 31.30
C ASP A 247 21.72 7.57 31.12
N CYS A 248 22.01 8.65 31.85
CA CYS A 248 21.27 9.91 31.75
C CYS A 248 21.45 10.61 30.38
N TYR A 249 22.52 10.30 29.63
CA TYR A 249 22.81 10.83 28.29
C TYR A 249 22.61 9.81 27.17
N ALA A 250 22.12 8.60 27.50
CA ALA A 250 21.86 7.56 26.53
C ALA A 250 20.86 8.03 25.46
N ILE A 251 21.22 7.78 24.21
CA ILE A 251 20.38 8.05 23.05
C ILE A 251 19.40 6.87 22.88
N PRO A 252 18.09 7.12 22.71
CA PRO A 252 17.13 6.05 22.52
C PRO A 252 17.41 5.29 21.21
N GLN A 253 17.30 3.97 21.27
CA GLN A 253 17.36 3.09 20.11
C GLN A 253 15.94 2.93 19.55
N ILE A 254 15.79 3.13 18.24
CA ILE A 254 14.51 3.03 17.54
C ILE A 254 14.64 1.90 16.54
N ASP A 255 13.82 0.86 16.71
CA ASP A 255 13.77 -0.28 15.81
C ASP A 255 12.87 0.01 14.60
N THR A 256 13.45 0.62 13.57
CA THR A 256 12.73 0.98 12.34
C THR A 256 12.40 -0.25 11.48
N ALA A 257 13.16 -1.34 11.61
CA ALA A 257 12.92 -2.58 10.87
C ALA A 257 11.63 -3.26 11.38
N ALA A 258 11.47 -3.41 12.69
CA ALA A 258 10.24 -3.95 13.27
C ALA A 258 9.00 -3.09 12.96
N MET A 259 9.18 -1.76 12.83
CA MET A 259 8.12 -0.86 12.38
C MET A 259 7.77 -1.04 10.90
N SER A 260 8.77 -1.29 10.04
CA SER A 260 8.57 -1.57 8.63
C SER A 260 7.73 -2.84 8.44
N ASP A 261 8.08 -3.92 9.14
CA ASP A 261 7.33 -5.20 9.09
C ASP A 261 5.88 -5.00 9.52
N LYS A 262 5.68 -4.20 10.57
CA LYS A 262 4.35 -3.79 11.05
C LYS A 262 3.52 -3.08 9.98
N ILE A 263 4.11 -2.16 9.22
CA ILE A 263 3.42 -1.46 8.12
C ILE A 263 3.13 -2.39 6.94
N ILE A 264 4.07 -3.30 6.62
CA ILE A 264 3.87 -4.29 5.56
C ILE A 264 2.69 -5.22 5.91
N ALA A 265 2.62 -5.69 7.16
CA ALA A 265 1.48 -6.46 7.65
C ALA A 265 0.17 -5.66 7.57
N ALA A 266 0.19 -4.38 7.99
CA ALA A 266 -0.97 -3.48 7.91
C ALA A 266 -1.49 -3.32 6.47
N ARG A 267 -0.58 -3.23 5.49
CA ARG A 267 -0.93 -3.21 4.07
C ARG A 267 -1.63 -4.50 3.66
N GLY A 268 -1.11 -5.65 4.10
CA GLY A 268 -1.72 -6.96 3.86
C GLY A 268 -3.15 -7.03 4.41
N ASP A 269 -3.37 -6.52 5.62
CA ASP A 269 -4.70 -6.44 6.23
C ASP A 269 -5.63 -5.48 5.48
N ALA A 270 -5.12 -4.33 5.04
CA ALA A 270 -5.87 -3.37 4.20
C ALA A 270 -6.33 -3.99 2.88
N ILE A 271 -5.44 -4.71 2.19
CA ILE A 271 -5.77 -5.43 0.96
C ILE A 271 -6.77 -6.57 1.24
N ALA A 272 -6.61 -7.30 2.34
CA ALA A 272 -7.55 -8.33 2.74
C ALA A 272 -8.95 -7.78 3.01
N MET A 273 -9.06 -6.55 3.54
CA MET A 273 -10.36 -5.87 3.65
C MET A 273 -10.99 -5.66 2.27
N LEU A 274 -10.23 -5.23 1.25
CA LEU A 274 -10.73 -5.09 -0.13
C LEU A 274 -11.15 -6.44 -0.76
N GLY A 275 -10.62 -7.56 -0.27
CA GLY A 275 -11.07 -8.91 -0.64
C GLY A 275 -12.42 -9.31 -0.03
N SER A 276 -12.96 -8.54 0.92
CA SER A 276 -14.20 -8.87 1.63
C SER A 276 -15.45 -8.27 0.98
N GLY A 277 -16.41 -9.13 0.62
CA GLY A 277 -17.69 -8.71 0.03
C GLY A 277 -18.53 -7.77 0.91
N ALA A 278 -18.28 -7.71 2.22
CA ALA A 278 -18.98 -6.78 3.11
C ALA A 278 -18.66 -5.31 2.81
N MET A 279 -17.45 -5.02 2.30
CA MET A 279 -17.02 -3.66 1.97
C MET A 279 -17.16 -3.38 0.48
N VAL A 280 -16.78 -4.32 -0.38
CA VAL A 280 -16.77 -4.11 -1.84
C VAL A 280 -18.06 -4.57 -2.55
N GLY A 281 -19.10 -4.98 -1.81
CA GLY A 281 -20.36 -5.45 -2.39
C GLY A 281 -21.01 -4.45 -3.38
N HIS A 282 -20.88 -3.15 -3.10
CA HIS A 282 -21.41 -2.09 -3.97
C HIS A 282 -20.80 -2.08 -5.39
N VAL A 283 -19.61 -2.64 -5.57
CA VAL A 283 -18.89 -2.71 -6.86
C VAL A 283 -19.58 -3.65 -7.86
N PHE A 284 -20.41 -4.57 -7.35
CA PHE A 284 -21.21 -5.49 -8.15
C PHE A 284 -22.57 -4.93 -8.58
N GLU A 285 -22.93 -3.73 -8.12
CA GLU A 285 -24.18 -3.08 -8.54
C GLU A 285 -24.07 -2.55 -9.98
N GLU A 286 -25.16 -2.61 -10.74
CA GLU A 286 -25.20 -2.24 -12.17
C GLU A 286 -25.14 -0.72 -12.40
N ASN A 287 -25.35 0.10 -11.37
CA ASN A 287 -25.43 1.55 -11.49
C ASN A 287 -24.03 2.18 -11.51
N HIS A 288 -23.51 2.47 -12.72
CA HIS A 288 -22.30 3.28 -12.86
C HIS A 288 -22.63 4.77 -12.70
N ASN A 289 -21.82 5.49 -11.92
CA ASN A 289 -21.89 6.93 -11.77
C ASN A 289 -20.52 7.53 -12.09
N ASP A 290 -20.42 8.19 -13.25
CA ASP A 290 -19.18 8.79 -13.77
C ASP A 290 -18.61 9.89 -12.85
N GLU A 291 -19.41 10.44 -11.94
CA GLU A 291 -18.95 11.45 -10.98
C GLU A 291 -18.28 10.87 -9.72
N LEU A 292 -18.38 9.56 -9.52
CA LEU A 292 -17.79 8.87 -8.37
C LEU A 292 -16.44 8.23 -8.74
N PRO A 293 -15.56 7.98 -7.76
CA PRO A 293 -14.29 7.29 -8.01
C PRO A 293 -14.51 5.90 -8.62
N ASP A 294 -13.64 5.50 -9.55
CA ASP A 294 -13.64 4.14 -10.11
C ASP A 294 -13.11 3.12 -9.10
N HIS A 295 -13.97 2.73 -8.15
CA HIS A 295 -13.65 1.68 -7.18
C HIS A 295 -13.46 0.32 -7.86
N PHE A 296 -14.19 0.02 -8.95
CA PHE A 296 -14.08 -1.26 -9.65
C PHE A 296 -12.67 -1.47 -10.19
N GLY A 297 -12.18 -0.54 -11.01
CA GLY A 297 -10.87 -0.63 -11.65
C GLY A 297 -9.74 -0.59 -10.62
N GLN A 298 -9.85 0.27 -9.60
CA GLN A 298 -8.84 0.38 -8.55
C GLN A 298 -8.73 -0.90 -7.71
N ILE A 299 -9.85 -1.45 -7.22
CA ILE A 299 -9.84 -2.71 -6.47
C ILE A 299 -9.33 -3.86 -7.33
N TYR A 300 -9.80 -3.96 -8.58
CA TYR A 300 -9.33 -4.97 -9.52
C TYR A 300 -7.80 -4.93 -9.69
N PHE A 301 -7.23 -3.74 -9.87
CA PHE A 301 -5.79 -3.56 -10.02
C PHE A 301 -5.02 -3.93 -8.74
N GLU A 302 -5.44 -3.43 -7.58
CA GLU A 302 -4.76 -3.68 -6.31
C GLU A 302 -4.80 -5.17 -5.92
N LEU A 303 -5.94 -5.85 -6.14
CA LEU A 303 -6.04 -7.28 -5.86
C LEU A 303 -5.19 -8.12 -6.84
N ALA A 304 -5.05 -7.69 -8.10
CA ALA A 304 -4.17 -8.38 -9.07
C ALA A 304 -2.69 -8.29 -8.66
N GLU A 305 -2.19 -7.08 -8.36
CA GLU A 305 -0.82 -6.88 -7.87
C GLU A 305 -0.57 -7.63 -6.55
N ALA A 306 -1.56 -7.66 -5.66
CA ALA A 306 -1.44 -8.36 -4.40
C ALA A 306 -1.47 -9.89 -4.54
N ALA A 307 -2.25 -10.43 -5.49
CA ALA A 307 -2.23 -11.85 -5.82
C ALA A 307 -0.86 -12.28 -6.36
N ILE A 308 -0.28 -11.49 -7.28
CA ILE A 308 1.09 -11.72 -7.76
C ILE A 308 2.08 -11.65 -6.61
N SER A 309 2.05 -10.59 -5.80
CA SER A 309 2.95 -10.44 -4.64
C SER A 309 2.85 -11.62 -3.66
N ALA A 310 1.65 -12.15 -3.42
CA ALA A 310 1.46 -13.32 -2.57
C ALA A 310 2.08 -14.59 -3.19
N ILE A 311 1.93 -14.78 -4.50
CA ILE A 311 2.54 -15.90 -5.24
C ILE A 311 4.08 -15.78 -5.24
N GLU A 312 4.63 -14.60 -5.53
CA GLU A 312 6.08 -14.34 -5.53
C GLU A 312 6.74 -14.60 -4.18
N ASN A 313 6.00 -14.34 -3.09
CA ASN A 313 6.44 -14.57 -1.72
C ASN A 313 6.09 -15.96 -1.17
N ASN A 314 5.54 -16.85 -1.99
CA ASN A 314 5.13 -18.20 -1.60
C ASN A 314 4.08 -18.24 -0.45
N ASP A 315 3.22 -17.22 -0.37
CA ASP A 315 2.25 -17.04 0.72
C ASP A 315 0.82 -17.41 0.29
N VAL A 316 0.49 -18.69 0.48
CA VAL A 316 -0.85 -19.24 0.23
C VAL A 316 -1.91 -18.58 1.13
N GLY A 317 -1.54 -18.17 2.35
CA GLY A 317 -2.46 -17.56 3.31
C GLY A 317 -2.97 -16.21 2.81
N SER A 318 -2.07 -15.34 2.35
CA SER A 318 -2.43 -14.06 1.74
C SER A 318 -3.18 -14.26 0.42
N LEU A 319 -2.72 -15.19 -0.43
CA LEU A 319 -3.41 -15.51 -1.69
C LEU A 319 -4.88 -15.93 -1.44
N SER A 320 -5.13 -16.70 -0.38
CA SER A 320 -6.47 -17.19 -0.07
C SER A 320 -7.49 -16.10 0.28
N LYS A 321 -7.01 -14.98 0.83
CA LYS A 321 -7.85 -13.83 1.18
C LYS A 321 -8.19 -12.94 -0.01
N ILE A 322 -7.39 -12.99 -1.07
CA ILE A 322 -7.38 -11.99 -2.17
C ILE A 322 -7.92 -12.60 -3.46
N LEU A 323 -7.45 -13.81 -3.81
CA LEU A 323 -7.74 -14.44 -5.10
C LEU A 323 -9.23 -14.62 -5.40
N PRO A 324 -10.10 -15.03 -4.45
CA PRO A 324 -11.52 -15.22 -4.75
C PRO A 324 -12.21 -13.93 -5.24
N MET A 325 -11.89 -12.79 -4.61
CA MET A 325 -12.45 -11.50 -5.01
C MET A 325 -11.85 -11.00 -6.33
N PHE A 326 -10.54 -11.18 -6.52
CA PHE A 326 -9.91 -10.88 -7.81
C PHE A 326 -10.59 -11.65 -8.96
N LEU A 327 -10.76 -12.97 -8.82
CA LEU A 327 -11.43 -13.80 -9.83
C LEU A 327 -12.87 -13.34 -10.07
N ALA A 328 -13.62 -13.05 -9.01
CA ALA A 328 -15.00 -12.56 -9.13
C ALA A 328 -15.07 -11.25 -9.94
N LEU A 329 -14.17 -10.29 -9.68
CA LEU A 329 -14.12 -9.03 -10.42
C LEU A 329 -13.64 -9.21 -11.86
N ALA A 330 -12.62 -10.03 -12.08
CA ALA A 330 -12.08 -10.32 -13.41
C ALA A 330 -13.13 -10.98 -14.32
N ILE A 331 -13.86 -11.96 -13.79
CA ILE A 331 -14.96 -12.63 -14.49
C ILE A 331 -16.13 -11.68 -14.70
N LEU A 332 -16.51 -10.87 -13.71
CA LEU A 332 -17.54 -9.84 -13.89
C LEU A 332 -17.18 -8.86 -15.01
N ALA A 333 -15.90 -8.47 -15.09
CA ALA A 333 -15.38 -7.61 -16.13
C ALA A 333 -15.56 -8.27 -17.51
N SER A 334 -15.03 -9.48 -17.68
CA SER A 334 -14.99 -10.17 -18.96
C SER A 334 -16.35 -10.66 -19.44
N ASP A 335 -17.24 -11.06 -18.54
CA ASP A 335 -18.45 -11.81 -18.89
C ASP A 335 -19.72 -10.96 -18.85
N SER A 336 -19.69 -9.83 -18.14
CA SER A 336 -20.84 -8.95 -17.98
C SER A 336 -20.51 -7.51 -18.40
N LYS A 337 -19.61 -6.82 -17.69
CA LYS A 337 -19.40 -5.36 -17.88
C LYS A 337 -18.91 -5.00 -19.28
N PHE A 338 -17.92 -5.73 -19.81
CA PHE A 338 -17.37 -5.43 -21.14
C PHE A 338 -18.19 -6.02 -22.29
N VAL A 339 -19.06 -7.00 -22.00
CA VAL A 339 -19.95 -7.59 -23.02
C VAL A 339 -21.19 -6.71 -23.22
N ASP A 340 -21.58 -5.92 -22.22
CA ASP A 340 -22.76 -5.06 -22.27
C ASP A 340 -22.77 -4.15 -23.51
N PRO A 341 -23.77 -4.31 -24.40
CA PRO A 341 -23.93 -3.44 -25.56
C PRO A 341 -24.10 -1.96 -25.23
N SER A 342 -24.55 -1.62 -24.01
CA SER A 342 -24.74 -0.25 -23.53
C SER A 342 -23.41 0.50 -23.37
N LEU A 343 -22.29 -0.23 -23.18
CA LEU A 343 -20.96 0.33 -23.11
C LEU A 343 -20.55 0.89 -24.48
N ASN A 344 -20.58 2.20 -24.62
CA ASN A 344 -20.29 2.93 -25.86
C ASN A 344 -18.79 2.97 -26.16
N VAL A 345 -18.25 1.84 -26.61
CA VAL A 345 -16.86 1.67 -27.04
C VAL A 345 -16.79 0.94 -28.38
N GLU A 346 -15.70 1.14 -29.10
CA GLU A 346 -15.43 0.40 -30.34
C GLU A 346 -15.32 -1.12 -30.07
N GLN A 347 -15.78 -1.94 -31.03
CA GLN A 347 -15.77 -3.41 -30.91
C GLN A 347 -14.37 -3.98 -30.71
N GLU A 348 -13.36 -3.43 -31.40
CA GLU A 348 -11.96 -3.85 -31.23
C GLU A 348 -11.47 -3.56 -29.81
N PHE A 349 -11.76 -2.36 -29.28
CA PHE A 349 -11.42 -2.00 -27.91
C PHE A 349 -12.16 -2.86 -26.89
N ARG A 350 -13.43 -3.21 -27.16
CA ARG A 350 -14.20 -4.14 -26.33
C ARG A 350 -13.55 -5.51 -26.23
N LEU A 351 -13.07 -6.06 -27.36
CA LEU A 351 -12.35 -7.33 -27.38
C LEU A 351 -11.05 -7.24 -26.57
N HIS A 352 -10.32 -6.12 -26.66
CA HIS A 352 -9.14 -5.87 -25.83
C HIS A 352 -9.46 -5.89 -24.34
N LEU A 353 -10.54 -5.24 -23.90
CA LEU A 353 -10.93 -5.23 -22.49
C LEU A 353 -11.25 -6.65 -21.98
N ILE A 354 -12.01 -7.44 -22.74
CA ILE A 354 -12.34 -8.82 -22.41
C ILE A 354 -11.07 -9.69 -22.37
N SER A 355 -10.26 -9.63 -23.44
CA SER A 355 -8.99 -10.35 -23.55
C SER A 355 -8.06 -10.03 -22.39
N THR A 356 -8.00 -8.77 -21.99
CA THR A 356 -7.17 -8.31 -20.88
C THR A 356 -7.53 -8.99 -19.56
N SER A 357 -8.82 -9.02 -19.20
CA SER A 357 -9.25 -9.66 -17.96
C SER A 357 -9.02 -11.17 -17.97
N LEU A 358 -9.24 -11.84 -19.11
CA LEU A 358 -8.98 -13.27 -19.26
C LEU A 358 -7.47 -13.59 -19.20
N ASN A 359 -6.65 -12.72 -19.78
CA ASN A 359 -5.19 -12.84 -19.72
C ASN A 359 -4.68 -12.60 -18.30
N ASP A 360 -5.21 -11.64 -17.54
CA ASP A 360 -4.82 -11.43 -16.15
C ASP A 360 -5.14 -12.66 -15.27
N ILE A 361 -6.33 -13.27 -15.43
CA ILE A 361 -6.67 -14.54 -14.78
C ILE A 361 -5.64 -15.61 -15.16
N SER A 362 -5.42 -15.80 -16.46
CA SER A 362 -4.52 -16.83 -16.98
C SER A 362 -3.08 -16.62 -16.51
N THR A 363 -2.61 -15.38 -16.44
CA THR A 363 -1.28 -15.01 -15.97
C THR A 363 -1.12 -15.29 -14.48
N ILE A 364 -2.08 -14.92 -13.63
CA ILE A 364 -2.02 -15.19 -12.18
C ILE A 364 -2.06 -16.70 -11.91
N LEU A 365 -2.93 -17.45 -12.59
CA LEU A 365 -2.97 -18.91 -12.48
C LEU A 365 -1.66 -19.54 -13.00
N GLY A 366 -1.13 -19.03 -14.09
CA GLY A 366 0.16 -19.44 -14.65
C GLY A 366 1.33 -19.23 -13.70
N PHE A 367 1.39 -18.05 -13.05
CA PHE A 367 2.37 -17.77 -12.02
C PHE A 367 2.21 -18.68 -10.79
N SER A 368 0.99 -19.03 -10.39
CA SER A 368 0.79 -19.98 -9.29
C SER A 368 1.42 -21.35 -9.59
N ILE A 369 1.34 -21.81 -10.84
CA ILE A 369 1.99 -23.04 -11.31
C ILE A 369 3.51 -22.86 -11.36
N LEU A 370 3.98 -21.75 -11.94
CA LEU A 370 5.40 -21.49 -12.12
C LEU A 370 6.14 -21.32 -10.79
N TYR A 371 5.64 -20.46 -9.90
CA TYR A 371 6.22 -20.25 -8.57
C TYR A 371 6.00 -21.45 -7.64
N GLY A 372 4.87 -22.16 -7.77
CA GLY A 372 4.68 -23.43 -7.07
C GLY A 372 5.76 -24.46 -7.45
N ALA A 373 6.10 -24.54 -8.74
CA ALA A 373 7.19 -25.38 -9.25
C ALA A 373 8.59 -24.85 -8.86
N TYR A 374 8.75 -23.53 -8.76
CA TYR A 374 10.00 -22.87 -8.36
C TYR A 374 10.34 -23.11 -6.89
N PHE A 375 9.36 -22.96 -6.00
CA PHE A 375 9.52 -23.13 -4.55
C PHE A 375 9.24 -24.55 -4.05
N ASP A 376 8.94 -25.49 -4.93
CA ASP A 376 8.49 -26.85 -4.59
C ASP A 376 7.27 -26.87 -3.64
N ASN A 377 6.35 -25.93 -3.86
CA ASN A 377 5.12 -25.78 -3.08
C ASN A 377 3.88 -26.01 -3.95
N SER A 378 3.36 -27.23 -3.94
CA SER A 378 2.13 -27.59 -4.67
C SER A 378 0.86 -26.96 -4.10
N ALA A 379 0.88 -26.43 -2.87
CA ALA A 379 -0.30 -25.80 -2.28
C ALA A 379 -0.72 -24.52 -3.02
N LEU A 380 0.23 -23.77 -3.57
CA LEU A 380 -0.02 -22.56 -4.39
C LEU A 380 -0.91 -22.87 -5.60
N PRO A 381 -0.49 -23.70 -6.57
CA PRO A 381 -1.31 -23.99 -7.74
C PRO A 381 -2.57 -24.77 -7.37
N ASN A 382 -2.50 -25.70 -6.41
CA ASN A 382 -3.69 -26.47 -6.00
C ASN A 382 -4.80 -25.56 -5.47
N TYR A 383 -4.46 -24.55 -4.67
CA TYR A 383 -5.44 -23.58 -4.21
C TYR A 383 -5.97 -22.72 -5.36
N ALA A 384 -5.08 -22.12 -6.14
CA ALA A 384 -5.46 -21.17 -7.18
C ALA A 384 -6.33 -21.81 -8.26
N LEU A 385 -5.96 -23.00 -8.72
CA LEU A 385 -6.71 -23.77 -9.71
C LEU A 385 -8.04 -24.24 -9.15
N LYS A 386 -8.11 -24.65 -7.88
CA LYS A 386 -9.37 -25.05 -7.25
C LYS A 386 -10.35 -23.87 -7.16
N GLU A 387 -9.89 -22.68 -6.83
CA GLU A 387 -10.76 -21.49 -6.82
C GLU A 387 -11.27 -21.15 -8.23
N PHE A 388 -10.43 -21.29 -9.26
CA PHE A 388 -10.85 -21.13 -10.64
C PHE A 388 -11.85 -22.20 -11.09
N GLU A 389 -11.63 -23.47 -10.74
CA GLU A 389 -12.50 -24.60 -11.12
C GLU A 389 -13.92 -24.41 -10.56
N LYS A 390 -14.08 -23.87 -9.33
CA LYS A 390 -15.40 -23.53 -8.76
C LYS A 390 -16.22 -22.60 -9.65
N TRP A 391 -15.57 -21.74 -10.44
CA TRP A 391 -16.24 -20.86 -11.40
C TRP A 391 -16.57 -21.60 -12.69
N ILE A 392 -15.63 -22.39 -13.21
CA ILE A 392 -15.82 -23.18 -14.42
C ILE A 392 -16.95 -24.21 -14.26
N GLU A 393 -17.07 -24.84 -13.10
CA GLU A 393 -18.19 -25.75 -12.78
C GLU A 393 -19.57 -25.08 -12.83
N ARG A 394 -19.63 -23.75 -12.70
CA ARG A 394 -20.87 -22.96 -12.79
C ARG A 394 -21.13 -22.45 -14.20
N ALA A 395 -20.15 -22.54 -15.11
CA ALA A 395 -20.32 -22.10 -16.48
C ALA A 395 -21.30 -23.04 -17.21
N PRO A 396 -22.23 -22.52 -18.05
CA PRO A 396 -23.19 -23.34 -18.77
C PRO A 396 -22.54 -24.37 -19.71
N ASP A 397 -21.39 -24.00 -20.29
CA ASP A 397 -20.60 -24.84 -21.19
C ASP A 397 -19.11 -24.61 -20.93
N ARG A 398 -18.47 -25.60 -20.30
CA ARG A 398 -17.04 -25.61 -20.00
C ARG A 398 -16.18 -25.57 -21.27
N GLN A 399 -16.57 -26.30 -22.31
CA GLN A 399 -15.80 -26.36 -23.56
C GLN A 399 -15.84 -25.00 -24.26
N ALA A 400 -17.01 -24.39 -24.36
CA ALA A 400 -17.14 -23.05 -24.93
C ALA A 400 -16.33 -22.00 -24.16
N TYR A 401 -16.31 -22.08 -22.82
CA TYR A 401 -15.53 -21.15 -22.00
C TYR A 401 -14.02 -21.30 -22.20
N PHE A 402 -13.51 -22.54 -22.22
CA PHE A 402 -12.11 -22.82 -22.51
C PHE A 402 -11.70 -22.39 -23.92
N LYS A 403 -12.55 -22.63 -24.93
CA LYS A 403 -12.34 -22.12 -26.29
C LYS A 403 -12.26 -20.59 -26.32
N ARG A 404 -13.15 -19.91 -25.58
CA ARG A 404 -13.16 -18.44 -25.48
C ARG A 404 -11.88 -17.89 -24.84
N ILE A 405 -11.42 -18.47 -23.74
CA ILE A 405 -10.15 -18.03 -23.10
C ILE A 405 -8.99 -18.19 -24.07
N LEU A 406 -8.90 -19.33 -24.75
CA LEU A 406 -7.80 -19.62 -25.66
C LEU A 406 -7.82 -18.72 -26.91
N LEU A 407 -8.99 -18.43 -27.46
CA LEU A 407 -9.13 -17.52 -28.59
C LEU A 407 -8.73 -16.09 -28.22
N LEU A 408 -9.15 -15.64 -27.03
CA LEU A 408 -8.91 -14.28 -26.56
C LEU A 408 -7.57 -14.10 -25.83
N SER A 409 -6.79 -15.16 -25.61
CA SER A 409 -5.47 -15.03 -24.99
C SER A 409 -4.47 -14.36 -25.93
N ASN A 410 -4.58 -14.62 -27.24
CA ASN A 410 -3.75 -13.98 -28.25
C ASN A 410 -4.43 -12.72 -28.82
N SER A 411 -4.10 -11.55 -28.29
CA SER A 411 -4.64 -10.26 -28.76
C SER A 411 -4.27 -9.95 -30.21
N HIS A 412 -3.14 -10.46 -30.70
CA HIS A 412 -2.73 -10.29 -32.10
C HIS A 412 -3.66 -10.97 -33.11
N SER A 413 -4.50 -11.91 -32.67
CA SER A 413 -5.49 -12.55 -33.53
C SER A 413 -6.61 -11.59 -33.98
N PHE A 414 -6.88 -10.52 -33.22
CA PHE A 414 -7.93 -9.55 -33.52
C PHE A 414 -7.47 -8.09 -33.55
N SER A 415 -6.24 -7.77 -33.12
CA SER A 415 -5.71 -6.40 -33.15
C SER A 415 -4.18 -6.35 -33.07
N MET A 416 -3.56 -5.37 -33.75
CA MET A 416 -2.12 -5.08 -33.62
C MET A 416 -1.80 -4.10 -32.47
N SER A 417 -2.82 -3.61 -31.76
CA SER A 417 -2.65 -2.67 -30.66
C SER A 417 -2.27 -3.40 -29.37
N ALA A 418 -1.40 -2.79 -28.56
CA ALA A 418 -1.08 -3.30 -27.23
C ALA A 418 -2.27 -3.09 -26.27
N SER A 419 -2.54 -4.09 -25.44
CA SER A 419 -3.50 -3.98 -24.33
C SER A 419 -2.96 -3.01 -23.28
N PRO A 420 -3.84 -2.20 -22.64
CA PRO A 420 -3.45 -1.31 -21.54
C PRO A 420 -2.72 -2.00 -20.38
N ARG A 421 -2.92 -3.31 -20.18
CA ARG A 421 -2.32 -4.08 -19.08
C ARG A 421 -1.15 -4.97 -19.50
N ASP A 422 -0.76 -4.97 -20.78
CA ASP A 422 0.41 -5.73 -21.26
C ASP A 422 1.68 -5.33 -20.50
N LEU A 423 1.90 -4.03 -20.30
CA LEU A 423 3.08 -3.52 -19.56
C LEU A 423 3.16 -4.05 -18.13
N ILE A 424 2.02 -4.22 -17.46
CA ILE A 424 1.95 -4.75 -16.10
C ILE A 424 2.33 -6.23 -16.10
N ARG A 425 1.78 -7.03 -17.03
CA ARG A 425 2.13 -8.44 -17.18
C ARG A 425 3.61 -8.64 -17.53
N THR A 426 4.16 -7.79 -18.40
CA THR A 426 5.60 -7.77 -18.70
C THR A 426 6.42 -7.50 -17.44
N LYS A 427 6.02 -6.53 -16.60
CA LYS A 427 6.69 -6.25 -15.33
C LYS A 427 6.68 -7.47 -14.40
N TRP A 428 5.56 -8.18 -14.30
CA TRP A 428 5.48 -9.41 -13.49
C TRP A 428 6.41 -10.51 -14.02
N LYS A 429 6.46 -10.70 -15.35
CA LYS A 429 7.37 -11.66 -15.98
C LYS A 429 8.83 -11.31 -15.72
N MET A 430 9.21 -10.04 -15.91
CA MET A 430 10.55 -9.55 -15.62
C MET A 430 10.91 -9.75 -14.15
N SER A 431 9.97 -9.59 -13.21
CA SER A 431 10.20 -9.86 -11.79
C SER A 431 10.63 -11.32 -11.54
N PHE A 432 9.92 -12.27 -12.15
CA PHE A 432 10.28 -13.69 -12.08
C PHE A 432 11.64 -13.99 -12.73
N GLU A 433 11.87 -13.51 -13.94
CA GLU A 433 13.11 -13.73 -14.69
C GLU A 433 14.31 -13.17 -13.92
N ASN A 434 14.19 -11.94 -13.41
CA ASN A 434 15.22 -11.33 -12.57
C ASN A 434 15.49 -12.19 -11.33
N ARG A 435 14.47 -12.68 -10.62
CA ARG A 435 14.67 -13.57 -9.46
C ARG A 435 15.42 -14.84 -9.85
N ALA A 436 14.98 -15.51 -10.90
CA ALA A 436 15.64 -16.72 -11.38
C ALA A 436 17.12 -16.47 -11.71
N GLU A 437 17.43 -15.35 -12.38
CA GLU A 437 18.80 -14.94 -12.68
C GLU A 437 19.63 -14.65 -11.42
N HIS A 438 19.06 -13.96 -10.44
CA HIS A 438 19.73 -13.70 -9.15
C HIS A 438 20.06 -14.99 -8.40
N ASP A 439 19.18 -15.99 -8.49
CA ASP A 439 19.39 -17.32 -7.90
C ASP A 439 20.31 -18.22 -8.77
N GLY A 440 20.82 -17.71 -9.91
CA GLY A 440 21.79 -18.39 -10.78
C GLY A 440 21.19 -19.25 -11.89
N PHE A 441 19.86 -19.20 -12.06
CA PHE A 441 19.12 -19.88 -13.13
C PHE A 441 18.96 -18.92 -14.31
N GLY A 442 19.27 -19.35 -15.52
CA GLY A 442 19.23 -18.46 -16.68
C GLY A 442 18.91 -19.15 -18.00
N GLY A 443 18.43 -18.35 -18.94
CA GLY A 443 18.19 -18.77 -20.32
C GLY A 443 19.48 -18.94 -21.12
N GLN A 444 19.36 -19.41 -22.36
CA GLN A 444 20.48 -19.72 -23.26
C GLN A 444 21.39 -18.53 -23.64
N PHE A 445 21.01 -17.28 -23.32
CA PHE A 445 21.66 -16.07 -23.84
C PHE A 445 22.64 -15.38 -22.89
N GLY A 446 22.83 -15.87 -21.67
CA GLY A 446 23.91 -15.38 -20.79
C GLY A 446 25.28 -15.91 -21.25
N MET A 447 26.30 -15.04 -21.38
CA MET A 447 27.68 -15.47 -21.67
C MET A 447 28.31 -16.34 -20.56
N GLY A 448 27.63 -16.55 -19.44
CA GLY A 448 28.00 -17.49 -18.37
C GLY A 448 27.23 -18.80 -18.45
N ARG A 449 27.81 -19.91 -17.97
CA ARG A 449 27.13 -21.20 -17.79
C ARG A 449 26.05 -21.06 -16.72
N ALA A 450 24.88 -20.54 -17.07
CA ALA A 450 23.72 -20.50 -16.18
C ALA A 450 23.30 -21.93 -15.83
N GLN A 451 22.96 -22.16 -14.56
CA GLN A 451 22.53 -23.49 -14.12
C GLN A 451 21.09 -23.72 -14.57
N GLN A 452 20.78 -24.96 -14.95
CA GLN A 452 19.41 -25.35 -15.26
C GLN A 452 18.66 -25.62 -13.97
N HIS A 453 17.44 -25.09 -13.86
CA HIS A 453 16.59 -25.36 -12.71
C HIS A 453 16.25 -26.86 -12.62
N PRO A 454 16.13 -27.47 -11.43
CA PRO A 454 15.78 -28.89 -11.30
C PRO A 454 14.35 -29.19 -11.80
N ASN A 455 13.41 -28.28 -11.56
CA ASN A 455 12.02 -28.42 -11.98
C ASN A 455 11.85 -28.18 -13.49
N ARG A 456 11.20 -29.13 -14.19
CA ARG A 456 10.95 -29.11 -15.64
C ARG A 456 10.15 -27.89 -16.09
N ILE A 457 9.07 -27.56 -15.38
CA ILE A 457 8.18 -26.43 -15.73
C ILE A 457 8.98 -25.13 -15.78
N VAL A 458 9.83 -24.92 -14.77
CA VAL A 458 10.69 -23.74 -14.67
C VAL A 458 11.74 -23.73 -15.79
N ARG A 459 12.37 -24.87 -16.09
CA ARG A 459 13.35 -24.97 -17.19
C ARG A 459 12.76 -24.60 -18.55
N GLU A 460 11.63 -25.21 -18.89
CA GLU A 460 11.00 -25.00 -20.19
C GLU A 460 10.45 -23.58 -20.32
N PHE A 461 9.91 -23.03 -19.22
CA PHE A 461 9.49 -21.63 -19.19
C PHE A 461 10.65 -20.67 -19.47
N ILE A 462 11.76 -20.76 -18.71
CA ILE A 462 12.95 -19.88 -18.84
C ILE A 462 13.60 -19.98 -20.23
N ARG A 463 13.52 -21.14 -20.90
CA ARG A 463 14.08 -21.34 -22.25
C ARG A 463 13.18 -20.82 -23.37
N SER A 464 11.90 -20.65 -23.10
CA SER A 464 10.91 -20.26 -24.10
C SER A 464 10.66 -18.75 -24.08
N HIS A 465 10.05 -18.22 -25.15
CA HIS A 465 9.50 -16.86 -25.14
C HIS A 465 8.08 -16.79 -24.55
N SER A 466 7.62 -17.86 -23.90
CA SER A 466 6.26 -17.98 -23.38
C SER A 466 5.98 -17.01 -22.25
N ASP A 467 4.72 -16.62 -22.10
CA ASP A 467 4.23 -15.87 -20.96
C ASP A 467 3.58 -16.81 -19.93
N PRO A 468 3.44 -16.38 -18.66
CA PRO A 468 2.83 -17.22 -17.62
C PRO A 468 1.40 -17.65 -17.99
N SER A 469 0.65 -16.81 -18.69
CA SER A 469 -0.67 -17.18 -19.25
C SER A 469 -0.58 -18.42 -20.14
N HIS A 470 0.46 -18.52 -20.98
CA HIS A 470 0.67 -19.67 -21.86
C HIS A 470 0.93 -20.95 -21.06
N LEU A 471 1.57 -20.87 -19.89
CA LEU A 471 1.77 -22.03 -19.02
C LEU A 471 0.45 -22.56 -18.45
N PHE A 472 -0.43 -21.68 -17.99
CA PHE A 472 -1.76 -22.07 -17.53
C PHE A 472 -2.58 -22.71 -18.66
N LEU A 473 -2.65 -22.06 -19.82
CA LEU A 473 -3.38 -22.57 -20.98
C LEU A 473 -2.79 -23.91 -21.45
N ALA A 474 -1.47 -23.95 -21.49
CA ALA A 474 -0.55 -25.07 -21.58
C ALA A 474 -1.04 -26.35 -20.92
N THR A 475 -1.20 -26.22 -19.61
CA THR A 475 -1.28 -27.33 -18.67
C THR A 475 -2.71 -27.64 -18.22
N GLN A 476 -3.59 -26.64 -18.23
CA GLN A 476 -4.94 -26.76 -17.66
C GLN A 476 -6.05 -26.66 -18.71
N VAL A 477 -5.83 -25.94 -19.81
CA VAL A 477 -6.89 -25.71 -20.81
C VAL A 477 -6.75 -26.67 -21.99
N VAL A 478 -5.60 -26.67 -22.66
CA VAL A 478 -5.36 -27.50 -23.87
C VAL A 478 -5.64 -29.00 -23.64
N PRO A 479 -5.23 -29.64 -22.53
CA PRO A 479 -5.49 -31.07 -22.32
C PRO A 479 -6.98 -31.43 -22.18
N HIS A 480 -7.83 -30.46 -21.86
CA HIS A 480 -9.25 -30.66 -21.64
C HIS A 480 -10.11 -30.20 -22.83
N LEU A 481 -9.51 -29.66 -23.89
CA LEU A 481 -10.22 -29.21 -25.07
C LEU A 481 -10.47 -30.36 -26.05
N GLU A 482 -11.71 -30.43 -26.55
CA GLU A 482 -12.04 -31.26 -27.70
C GLU A 482 -11.47 -30.65 -29.01
N LEU A 483 -11.70 -31.31 -30.15
CA LEU A 483 -11.31 -30.80 -31.47
C LEU A 483 -11.69 -29.31 -31.63
N ILE A 484 -10.67 -28.50 -31.92
CA ILE A 484 -10.76 -27.05 -32.02
C ILE A 484 -10.80 -26.67 -33.51
N ASP A 485 -11.61 -25.66 -33.84
CA ASP A 485 -11.83 -25.13 -35.19
C ASP A 485 -10.94 -23.92 -35.54
N PHE A 486 -9.99 -23.58 -34.66
CA PHE A 486 -9.05 -22.47 -34.83
C PHE A 486 -7.62 -22.88 -34.46
N GLU A 487 -6.64 -22.13 -34.97
CA GLU A 487 -5.22 -22.34 -34.69
C GLU A 487 -4.87 -21.83 -33.29
N ILE A 488 -4.27 -22.68 -32.46
CA ILE A 488 -3.76 -22.31 -31.14
C ILE A 488 -2.47 -21.53 -31.32
N ASP A 489 -2.25 -20.52 -30.47
CA ASP A 489 -0.97 -19.81 -30.41
C ASP A 489 0.22 -20.78 -30.37
N ARG A 490 1.24 -20.47 -31.16
CA ARG A 490 2.42 -21.31 -31.34
C ARG A 490 3.16 -21.53 -30.01
N GLN A 491 3.26 -20.52 -29.16
CA GLN A 491 3.96 -20.62 -27.88
C GLN A 491 3.23 -21.55 -26.91
N ILE A 492 1.90 -21.48 -26.87
CA ILE A 492 1.07 -22.39 -26.08
C ILE A 492 1.25 -23.84 -26.57
N SER A 493 1.20 -24.04 -27.88
CA SER A 493 1.32 -25.37 -28.49
C SER A 493 2.72 -25.99 -28.31
N GLU A 494 3.77 -25.19 -28.47
CA GLU A 494 5.16 -25.62 -28.24
C GLU A 494 5.40 -25.97 -26.77
N LEU A 495 4.88 -25.16 -25.85
CA LEU A 495 4.99 -25.41 -24.42
C LEU A 495 4.19 -26.66 -23.99
N ALA A 496 2.98 -26.86 -24.52
CA ALA A 496 2.20 -28.08 -24.27
C ALA A 496 2.97 -29.34 -24.69
N ARG A 497 3.57 -29.28 -25.89
CA ARG A 497 4.33 -30.40 -26.46
C ARG A 497 5.62 -30.67 -25.68
N SER A 498 6.40 -29.64 -25.36
CA SER A 498 7.63 -29.80 -24.58
C SER A 498 7.37 -30.31 -23.16
N LEU A 499 6.19 -30.01 -22.61
CA LEU A 499 5.69 -30.55 -21.34
C LEU A 499 5.06 -31.95 -21.45
N GLN A 500 4.81 -32.49 -22.65
CA GLN A 500 4.32 -33.88 -22.84
C GLN A 500 5.42 -34.85 -23.31
N GLU A 501 6.32 -34.44 -24.22
CA GLU A 501 7.27 -35.34 -24.88
C GLU A 501 8.26 -36.03 -23.93
N ASN A 502 8.67 -35.40 -22.82
CA ASN A 502 9.62 -36.00 -21.86
C ASN A 502 8.96 -36.80 -20.71
N ASP A 503 7.63 -36.83 -20.59
CA ASP A 503 6.94 -37.75 -19.66
C ASP A 503 6.84 -39.18 -20.25
N ALA A 504 6.97 -39.30 -21.58
CA ALA A 504 7.07 -40.58 -22.25
C ALA A 504 8.45 -41.24 -22.04
N GLU A 505 9.53 -40.45 -22.00
CA GLU A 505 10.89 -40.97 -21.75
C GLU A 505 11.12 -41.36 -20.27
N ALA A 506 10.57 -40.63 -19.30
CA ALA A 506 10.67 -40.98 -17.88
C ALA A 506 9.93 -42.28 -17.50
N ASN A 507 8.90 -42.67 -18.26
CA ASN A 507 8.19 -43.95 -18.07
C ASN A 507 8.85 -45.12 -18.82
N HIS A 508 9.90 -44.87 -19.61
CA HIS A 508 10.63 -45.90 -20.35
C HIS A 508 11.97 -46.31 -19.71
N GLU A 509 12.41 -45.66 -18.63
CA GLU A 509 13.64 -46.03 -17.89
C GLU A 509 13.42 -47.02 -16.72
N ASP A 510 12.18 -47.42 -16.43
CA ASP A 510 11.83 -48.38 -15.35
C ASP A 510 11.41 -49.77 -15.88
N TYR A 511 12.05 -50.27 -16.95
CA TYR A 511 11.94 -51.68 -17.40
C TYR A 511 13.29 -52.36 -17.62
#